data_AF-A0ABD0QVB3-F1
#
_entry.id   AF-A0ABD0QVB3-F1
#
_cell.length_a   1.000
_cell.length_b   1.000
_cell.length_c   1.000
_cell.angle_alpha   90.00
_cell.angle_beta   90.00
_cell.angle_gamma   90.00
#
_symmetry.space_group_name_H-M   'P 1'
#
loop_
_entity.id
_entity.type
_entity.pdbx_description
1 polymer ?
#
loop_
_entity_poly.entity_id
_entity_poly.type
_entity_poly.pdbx_seq_one_letter_code
_entity_poly.pdbx_strand_id
1 'polypeptide(L)' 'SLNGSNGSVFQGIKYLVDNELLDWKPERVAEFLYKEEGLNKTAIGDFLGEREDMHLQILKAFVELHEFSDLNLVQALR' A
#
# COMPACT_ATOMS: atom_id res chain seq x y z
N SER A 1 15.16 -3.98 25.90
CA SER A 1 14.35 -4.67 24.89
C SER A 1 13.84 -3.68 23.87
N LEU A 2 14.53 -3.58 22.74
CA LEU A 2 14.02 -2.89 21.56
C LEU A 2 13.83 -3.98 20.51
N ASN A 3 12.63 -4.55 20.44
CA ASN A 3 12.23 -5.47 19.39
C ASN A 3 12.04 -4.66 18.09
N GLY A 4 13.13 -4.23 17.48
CA GLY A 4 13.13 -3.81 16.09
C GLY A 4 13.06 -5.06 15.23
N SER A 5 11.97 -5.24 14.49
CA SER A 5 11.95 -5.90 13.15
C SER A 5 10.55 -6.09 12.55
N ASN A 6 9.43 -5.86 13.27
CA ASN A 6 8.10 -6.08 12.69
C ASN A 6 7.28 -4.78 12.61
N GLY A 7 7.22 -4.18 11.40
CA GLY A 7 6.10 -3.34 11.01
C GLY A 7 6.39 -1.88 10.63
N SER A 8 7.42 -1.58 9.83
CA SER A 8 7.65 -0.20 9.35
C SER A 8 6.47 0.35 8.54
N VAL A 9 5.84 -0.49 7.71
CA VAL A 9 4.70 -0.09 6.86
C VAL A 9 3.44 0.11 7.71
N PHE A 10 3.11 -0.86 8.57
CA PHE A 10 1.93 -0.79 9.42
C PHE A 10 1.99 0.38 10.42
N GLN A 11 3.15 0.61 11.05
CA GLN A 11 3.33 1.76 11.93
C GLN A 11 3.26 3.08 11.18
N GLY A 12 3.79 3.16 9.95
CA GLY A 12 3.67 4.35 9.11
C GLY A 12 2.22 4.68 8.77
N ILE A 13 1.46 3.68 8.31
CA ILE A 13 0.02 3.85 8.00
C ILE A 13 -0.75 4.24 9.26
N LYS A 14 -0.52 3.52 10.37
CA LYS A 14 -1.19 3.81 11.64
C LYS A 14 -0.88 5.23 12.13
N TYR A 15 0.36 5.67 12.02
CA TYR A 15 0.74 7.03 12.39
C TYR A 15 0.01 8.06 11.52
N LEU A 16 -0.09 7.84 10.21
CA LEU A 16 -0.82 8.75 9.33
C LEU A 16 -2.32 8.79 9.63
N VAL A 17 -2.92 7.64 9.92
CA VAL A 17 -4.34 7.54 10.31
C VAL A 17 -4.60 8.23 11.65
N ASP A 18 -3.75 7.97 12.64
CA ASP A 18 -3.87 8.56 13.98
C ASP A 18 -3.68 10.10 13.95
N ASN A 19 -2.97 10.64 12.94
CA ASN A 19 -2.82 12.09 12.71
C ASN A 19 -3.83 12.65 11.69
N GLU A 20 -4.83 11.87 11.27
CA GLU A 20 -5.84 12.26 10.27
C GLU A 20 -5.23 12.66 8.89
N LEU A 21 -4.00 12.23 8.63
CA LEU A 21 -3.29 12.44 7.36
C LEU A 21 -3.67 11.40 6.31
N LEU A 22 -4.22 10.26 6.72
CA LEU A 22 -4.64 9.17 5.85
C LEU A 22 -5.93 8.54 6.37
N ASP A 23 -6.95 8.44 5.53
CA ASP A 23 -8.14 7.66 5.88
C ASP A 23 -7.78 6.18 5.94
N TRP A 24 -8.30 5.48 6.96
CA TRP A 24 -8.27 4.02 7.01
C TRP A 24 -9.26 3.41 6.00
N LYS A 25 -8.95 3.58 4.71
CA LYS A 25 -9.71 3.08 3.56
C LYS A 25 -8.79 2.31 2.63
N PRO A 26 -9.28 1.23 1.99
CA PRO A 26 -8.44 0.38 1.15
C PRO A 26 -7.72 1.14 0.04
N GLU A 27 -8.43 2.05 -0.62
CA GLU A 27 -7.93 2.83 -1.75
C GLU A 27 -6.86 3.83 -1.31
N ARG A 28 -7.08 4.49 -0.16
CA ARG A 28 -6.12 5.47 0.38
C ARG A 28 -4.84 4.79 0.84
N VAL A 29 -4.96 3.66 1.51
CA VAL A 29 -3.79 2.87 1.91
C VAL A 29 -3.07 2.33 0.68
N ALA A 30 -3.78 1.80 -0.32
CA ALA A 30 -3.18 1.32 -1.56
C ALA A 30 -2.43 2.42 -2.33
N GLU A 31 -3.02 3.61 -2.45
CA GLU A 31 -2.35 4.77 -3.05
C GLU A 31 -1.10 5.18 -2.28
N PHE A 32 -1.14 5.16 -0.95
CA PHE A 32 0.01 5.47 -0.12
C PHE A 32 1.14 4.45 -0.36
N LEU A 33 0.81 3.16 -0.35
CA LEU A 33 1.76 2.09 -0.66
C LEU A 33 2.33 2.19 -2.08
N TYR A 34 1.53 2.66 -3.03
CA TYR A 34 1.91 2.82 -4.43
C TYR A 34 2.84 4.02 -4.66
N LYS A 35 2.56 5.16 -4.02
CA LYS A 35 3.33 6.41 -4.15
C LYS A 35 4.68 6.32 -3.46
N GLU A 36 4.78 5.52 -2.40
CA GLU A 36 5.96 5.51 -1.55
C GLU A 36 7.04 4.56 -2.08
N GLU A 37 7.84 5.06 -3.03
CA GLU A 37 8.95 4.34 -3.69
C GLU A 37 10.03 3.83 -2.72
N GLY A 38 10.06 4.34 -1.48
CA GLY A 38 10.99 3.93 -0.43
C GLY A 38 10.56 2.71 0.38
N LEU A 39 9.33 2.20 0.20
CA LEU A 39 8.84 1.05 0.94
C LEU A 39 9.38 -0.26 0.35
N ASN A 40 9.82 -1.17 1.23
CA ASN A 40 10.32 -2.47 0.81
C ASN A 40 9.16 -3.31 0.25
N LYS A 41 9.28 -3.73 -1.02
CA LYS A 41 8.28 -4.58 -1.70
C LYS A 41 7.97 -5.87 -0.94
N THR A 42 8.95 -6.44 -0.25
CA THR A 42 8.73 -7.61 0.62
C THR A 42 7.78 -7.28 1.76
N ALA A 43 7.98 -6.15 2.45
CA ALA A 43 7.13 -5.74 3.56
C ALA A 43 5.72 -5.35 3.11
N ILE A 44 5.59 -4.77 1.92
CA ILE A 44 4.29 -4.53 1.29
C ILE A 44 3.61 -5.86 0.98
N GLY A 45 4.33 -6.80 0.37
CA GLY A 45 3.80 -8.14 0.06
C GLY A 45 3.34 -8.89 1.30
N ASP A 46 4.09 -8.81 2.40
CA ASP A 46 3.70 -9.41 3.68
C ASP A 46 2.42 -8.76 4.25
N PHE A 47 2.32 -7.43 4.21
CA PHE A 47 1.12 -6.69 4.65
C PHE A 47 -0.12 -7.00 3.80
N LEU A 48 0.04 -7.08 2.47
CA LEU A 48 -1.04 -7.39 1.54
C LEU A 48 -1.41 -8.89 1.54
N GLY A 49 -0.51 -9.76 2.00
CA GLY A 49 -0.69 -11.21 2.07
C GLY A 49 -1.51 -11.69 3.27
N GLU A 50 -1.91 -10.77 4.16
CA GLU A 50 -2.73 -11.07 5.32
C GLU A 50 -4.16 -11.50 4.91
N ARG A 51 -4.76 -12.39 5.71
CA ARG A 51 -6.10 -12.97 5.42
C ARG A 51 -7.29 -12.08 5.78
N GLU A 52 -7.02 -10.85 6.17
CA GLU A 52 -8.06 -9.91 6.59
C GLU A 52 -8.73 -9.26 5.39
N ASP A 53 -10.07 -9.09 5.43
CA ASP A 53 -10.85 -8.45 4.36
C ASP A 53 -10.31 -7.07 3.95
N MET A 54 -9.77 -6.31 4.92
CA MET A 54 -9.17 -5.01 4.65
C MET A 54 -7.91 -5.14 3.78
N HIS A 55 -7.01 -6.06 4.14
CA HIS A 55 -5.76 -6.29 3.40
C HIS A 55 -6.02 -6.80 1.98
N LEU A 56 -7.01 -7.68 1.82
CA LEU A 56 -7.45 -8.16 0.50
C LEU A 56 -8.00 -7.03 -0.38
N GLN A 57 -8.78 -6.12 0.20
CA GLN A 57 -9.28 -4.95 -0.53
C GLN A 57 -8.15 -3.97 -0.89
N ILE A 58 -7.18 -3.75 0.01
CA ILE A 58 -6.00 -2.93 -0.28
C ILE A 58 -5.19 -3.55 -1.41
N LEU A 59 -4.96 -4.86 -1.38
CA LEU A 59 -4.26 -5.59 -2.44
C LEU A 59 -4.95 -5.38 -3.79
N LYS A 60 -6.28 -5.52 -3.83
CA LYS A 60 -7.05 -5.32 -5.05
C LYS A 60 -6.88 -3.89 -5.61
N ALA A 61 -7.04 -2.87 -4.76
CA ALA A 61 -6.84 -1.48 -5.15
C ALA A 61 -5.39 -1.21 -5.60
N PHE A 62 -4.40 -1.82 -4.95
CA PHE A 62 -2.98 -1.66 -5.28
C PHE A 62 -2.62 -2.26 -6.65
N VAL A 63 -3.22 -3.41 -7.01
CA VAL A 63 -3.06 -4.03 -8.33
C VAL A 63 -3.73 -3.19 -9.42
N GLU A 64 -4.94 -2.68 -9.15
CA GLU A 64 -5.63 -1.78 -10.08
C GLU A 64 -4.78 -0.54 -10.40
N LEU A 65 -4.18 0.08 -9.38
CA LEU A 65 -3.27 1.22 -9.56
C LEU A 65 -2.04 0.88 -10.43
N HIS A 66 -1.50 -0.34 -10.33
CA HIS A 66 -0.39 -0.79 -11.19
C HIS A 66 -0.85 -0.95 -12.65
N GLU A 67 -1.98 -1.64 -12.89
CA GLU A 67 -2.50 -1.85 -14.25
C GLU A 67 -2.82 -0.54 -14.97
N PHE A 68 -3.39 0.45 -14.27
CA PHE A 68 -3.67 1.76 -14.88
C PHE A 68 -2.41 2.51 -15.29
N SER A 69 -1.33 2.42 -14.50
CA SER A 69 -0.05 3.03 -14.84
C SER A 69 0.64 2.34 -16.02
N ASP A 70 0.58 1.01 -16.11
CA ASP A 70 1.14 0.25 -17.24
C ASP A 70 0.33 0.43 -18.53
N LEU A 71 -1.01 0.52 -18.44
CA LEU A 71 -1.88 0.76 -19.59
C LEU A 71 -1.67 2.16 -20.21
N ASN A 72 -1.36 3.18 -19.39
CA ASN A 72 -1.05 4.52 -19.87
C ASN A 72 0.15 4.55 -20.82
N LEU A 73 1.13 3.66 -20.62
CA LEU A 73 2.30 3.57 -21.49
C LEU A 73 1.92 2.97 -22.87
N VAL A 74 1.00 2.01 -22.91
CA VAL A 74 0.57 1.37 -24.17
C VAL A 74 -0.40 2.27 -24.96
N GLN A 75 -1.18 3.13 -24.29
CA GLN A 75 -2.05 4.11 -24.96
C GLN A 75 -1.29 5.31 -25.52
N ALA A 76 -0.19 5.74 -24.91
CA ALA A 76 0.62 6.88 -25.38
C ALA A 76 1.39 6.61 -26.69
N LEU A 77 1.41 5.36 -27.16
CA LEU A 77 2.06 4.93 -28.41
C LEU A 77 1.09 4.85 -29.62
N ARG A 78 -0.17 5.29 -29.47
CA ARG A 78 -1.18 5.22 -30.54
C ARG A 78 -1.51 6.56 -31.18
#